data_AF-A0A829R8L2-F1
#
_entry.id   AF-A0A829R8L2-F1
#
_cell.length_a   1.000
_cell.length_b   1.000
_cell.length_c   1.000
_cell.angle_alpha   90.00
_cell.angle_beta   90.00
_cell.angle_gamma   90.00
#
_symmetry.space_group_name_H-M   'P 1'
#
loop_
_entity.id
_entity.type
_entity.pdbx_description
1 polymer ?
#
loop_
_entity_poly.entity_id
_entity_poly.type
_entity_poly.pdbx_seq_one_letter_code
_entity_poly.pdbx_strand_id
1 'polypeptide(L)'
;MGTLETATAEELTQRLYRIGEEKQEVEGQQRELRRLEEEFQTHLQQKNRLLDEISHTWQKGQMARRTTDRMLQIRKEEQGLMERFWEERETIKKAHQQLEAKEEAVYYQRKAAYEKEATS
;
A
#
# COMPACT_ATOMS: atom_id res chain seq x y z
N MET A 1 36.42 18.36 -9.64
CA MET A 1 35.99 18.87 -8.33
C MET A 1 34.79 19.78 -8.59
N GLY A 2 33.61 19.20 -8.78
CA GLY A 2 32.39 19.99 -8.95
C GLY A 2 32.01 20.59 -7.60
N THR A 3 31.83 21.91 -7.56
CA THR A 3 31.27 22.61 -6.42
C THR A 3 29.93 21.96 -6.07
N LEU A 4 29.86 21.30 -4.91
CA LEU A 4 28.59 20.98 -4.28
C LEU A 4 27.96 22.33 -3.93
N GLU A 5 27.17 22.90 -4.84
CA GLU A 5 26.27 23.99 -4.51
C GLU A 5 25.40 23.49 -3.35
N THR A 6 25.68 24.00 -2.15
CA THR A 6 24.88 23.70 -0.98
C THR A 6 23.52 24.34 -1.21
N ALA A 7 22.49 23.51 -1.34
CA ALA A 7 21.11 23.96 -1.49
C ALA A 7 20.75 24.95 -0.36
N THR A 8 20.04 26.01 -0.72
CA THR A 8 19.64 27.08 0.22
C THR A 8 18.60 26.58 1.22
N ALA A 9 18.44 27.27 2.36
CA ALA A 9 17.41 26.89 3.33
C ALA A 9 15.98 26.96 2.75
N GLU A 10 15.75 27.86 1.79
CA GLU A 10 14.49 27.99 1.06
C GLU A 10 14.24 26.79 0.12
N GLU A 11 15.25 26.38 -0.67
CA GLU A 11 15.16 25.20 -1.53
C GLU A 11 14.89 23.91 -0.73
N LEU A 12 15.55 23.77 0.43
CA LEU A 12 15.35 22.64 1.33
C LEU A 12 13.96 22.67 1.98
N THR A 13 13.41 23.85 2.27
CA THR A 13 12.03 24.01 2.74
C THR A 13 11.02 23.59 1.67
N GLN A 14 11.22 24.00 0.41
CA GLN A 14 10.38 23.53 -0.70
C GLN A 14 10.44 22.02 -0.89
N ARG A 15 11.63 21.42 -0.72
CA ARG A 15 11.78 19.95 -0.75
C ARG A 15 11.02 19.26 0.38
N LEU A 16 11.04 19.81 1.60
CA LEU A 16 10.23 19.28 2.72
C LEU A 16 8.74 19.36 2.42
N TYR A 17 8.26 20.46 1.83
CA TYR A 17 6.86 20.56 1.42
C TYR A 17 6.46 19.48 0.42
N ARG A 18 7.28 19.25 -0.62
CA ARG A 18 7.03 18.18 -1.60
C ARG A 18 7.03 16.79 -0.97
N ILE A 19 7.97 16.51 -0.07
CA ILE A 19 7.98 15.23 0.68
C ILE A 19 6.71 15.08 1.51
N GLY A 20 6.21 16.17 2.11
CA GLY A 20 4.94 16.19 2.82
C GLY A 20 3.74 15.82 1.92
N GLU A 21 3.67 16.38 0.72
CA GLU A 21 2.64 16.05 -0.28
C GLU A 21 2.74 14.56 -0.70
N GLU A 22 3.95 14.07 -1.00
CA GLU A 22 4.19 12.67 -1.35
C GLU A 22 3.75 11.72 -0.21
N LYS A 23 3.99 12.07 1.06
CA LYS A 23 3.53 11.28 2.21
C LYS A 23 2.01 11.24 2.30
N GLN A 24 1.33 12.38 2.08
CA GLN A 24 -0.13 12.43 2.08
C GLN A 24 -0.73 11.57 0.97
N GLU A 25 -0.10 11.53 -0.21
CA GLU A 25 -0.50 10.67 -1.31
C GLU A 25 -0.37 9.18 -0.94
N VAL A 26 0.78 8.77 -0.39
CA VAL A 26 1.03 7.39 0.05
C VAL A 26 0.05 6.97 1.16
N GLU A 27 -0.28 7.87 2.10
CA GLU A 27 -1.32 7.62 3.10
C GLU A 27 -2.71 7.47 2.47
N GLY A 28 -3.01 8.25 1.42
CA GLY A 28 -4.22 8.12 0.62
C GLY A 28 -4.33 6.74 -0.03
N GLN A 29 -3.26 6.30 -0.69
CA GLN A 29 -3.16 4.95 -1.27
C GLN A 29 -3.35 3.87 -0.21
N GLN A 30 -2.76 4.03 0.98
CA GLN A 30 -2.92 3.07 2.08
C GLN A 30 -4.35 3.00 2.61
N ARG A 31 -5.09 4.11 2.63
CA ARG A 31 -6.50 4.14 3.03
C ARG A 31 -7.37 3.45 1.98
N GLU A 32 -7.13 3.72 0.70
CA GLU A 32 -7.86 3.09 -0.39
C GLU A 32 -7.62 1.58 -0.44
N LEU A 33 -6.35 1.15 -0.30
CA LEU A 33 -6.02 -0.28 -0.26
C LEU A 33 -6.74 -0.99 0.89
N ARG A 34 -6.78 -0.39 2.09
CA ARG A 34 -7.52 -0.93 3.23
C ARG A 34 -9.01 -1.07 2.95
N ARG A 35 -9.61 -0.07 2.33
CA ARG A 35 -11.02 -0.12 1.94
C ARG A 35 -11.29 -1.24 0.95
N LEU A 36 -10.45 -1.39 -0.08
CA LEU A 36 -10.56 -2.47 -1.06
C LEU A 36 -10.39 -3.85 -0.43
N GLU A 37 -9.47 -4.01 0.52
CA GLU A 37 -9.30 -5.24 1.30
C GLU A 37 -10.58 -5.60 2.08
N GLU A 38 -11.21 -4.62 2.75
CA GLU A 38 -12.45 -4.82 3.51
C GLU A 38 -13.65 -5.18 2.61
N GLU A 39 -13.80 -4.48 1.48
CA GLU A 39 -14.82 -4.78 0.48
C GLU A 39 -14.61 -6.20 -0.10
N PHE A 40 -13.37 -6.55 -0.42
CA PHE A 40 -13.02 -7.89 -0.92
C PHE A 40 -13.32 -8.99 0.10
N GLN A 41 -12.95 -8.79 1.37
CA GLN A 41 -13.26 -9.76 2.45
C GLN A 41 -14.76 -9.93 2.64
N THR A 42 -15.54 -8.85 2.52
CA THR A 42 -17.00 -8.91 2.59
C THR A 42 -17.57 -9.76 1.45
N HIS A 43 -17.09 -9.55 0.22
CA HIS A 43 -17.48 -10.35 -0.94
C HIS A 43 -17.07 -11.82 -0.80
N LEU A 44 -15.88 -12.11 -0.25
CA LEU A 44 -15.46 -13.48 0.04
C LEU A 44 -16.43 -14.19 1.00
N GLN A 45 -16.86 -13.50 2.05
CA GLN A 45 -17.82 -14.05 3.02
C GLN A 45 -19.18 -14.33 2.36
N GLN A 46 -19.71 -13.38 1.57
CA GLN A 46 -20.98 -13.54 0.86
C GLN A 46 -20.92 -14.72 -0.13
N LYS A 47 -19.83 -14.78 -0.91
CA LYS A 47 -19.59 -15.87 -1.87
C LYS A 47 -19.48 -17.23 -1.16
N ASN A 48 -18.76 -17.32 -0.04
CA ASN A 48 -18.67 -18.57 0.72
C ASN A 48 -20.04 -19.06 1.22
N ARG A 49 -20.90 -18.14 1.72
CA ARG A 49 -22.28 -18.49 2.11
C ARG A 49 -23.09 -19.05 0.94
N LEU A 50 -23.05 -18.39 -0.22
CA LEU A 50 -23.75 -18.84 -1.42
C LEU A 50 -23.24 -20.21 -1.90
N LEU A 51 -21.93 -20.44 -1.84
CA LEU A 51 -21.34 -21.73 -2.19
C LEU A 51 -21.78 -22.83 -1.23
N ASP A 52 -21.85 -22.54 0.07
CA ASP A 52 -22.36 -23.48 1.06
C ASP A 52 -23.83 -23.82 0.78
N GLU A 53 -24.69 -22.83 0.50
CA GLU A 53 -26.09 -23.04 0.11
C GLU A 53 -26.21 -23.94 -1.13
N ILE A 54 -25.44 -23.64 -2.19
CA ILE A 54 -25.41 -24.45 -3.41
C ILE A 54 -24.94 -25.88 -3.11
N SER A 55 -23.92 -26.06 -2.27
CA SER A 55 -23.40 -27.38 -1.94
C SER A 55 -24.44 -28.26 -1.21
N HIS A 56 -25.26 -27.65 -0.34
CA HIS A 56 -26.36 -28.34 0.34
C HIS A 56 -27.46 -28.74 -0.64
N THR A 57 -27.75 -27.91 -1.64
CA THR A 57 -28.79 -28.19 -2.65
C THR A 57 -28.34 -29.23 -3.70
N TRP A 58 -27.05 -29.33 -4.02
CA TRP A 58 -26.54 -30.10 -5.18
C TRP A 58 -25.89 -31.45 -4.81
N GLN A 59 -26.33 -32.08 -3.71
CA GLN A 59 -25.73 -33.27 -3.09
C GLN A 59 -25.61 -34.57 -3.95
N LYS A 60 -25.93 -34.58 -5.25
CA LYS A 60 -25.90 -35.81 -6.08
C LYS A 60 -25.19 -35.66 -7.43
N GLY A 61 -24.34 -36.64 -7.76
CA GLY A 61 -23.86 -36.93 -9.12
C GLY A 61 -22.65 -36.10 -9.60
N GLN A 62 -22.46 -36.05 -10.92
CA GLN A 62 -21.34 -35.34 -11.57
C GLN A 62 -21.36 -33.82 -11.34
N MET A 63 -22.53 -33.24 -11.05
CA MET A 63 -22.64 -31.80 -10.81
C MET A 63 -21.98 -31.40 -9.47
N ALA A 64 -22.09 -32.23 -8.43
CA ALA A 64 -21.38 -32.01 -7.17
C ALA A 64 -19.86 -31.92 -7.37
N ARG A 65 -19.27 -32.84 -8.16
CA ARG A 65 -17.83 -32.84 -8.45
C ARG A 65 -17.38 -31.59 -9.22
N ARG A 66 -18.12 -31.19 -10.27
CA ARG A 66 -17.81 -29.96 -11.02
C ARG A 66 -17.89 -28.71 -10.15
N THR A 67 -18.89 -28.64 -9.26
CA THR A 67 -19.01 -27.53 -8.31
C THR A 67 -17.83 -27.53 -7.34
N THR A 68 -17.40 -28.68 -6.80
CA THR A 68 -16.22 -28.78 -5.93
C THR A 68 -14.93 -28.33 -6.62
N ASP A 69 -14.67 -28.78 -7.84
CA ASP A 69 -13.47 -28.39 -8.59
C ASP A 69 -13.44 -26.88 -8.86
N ARG A 70 -14.61 -26.32 -9.24
CA ARG A 70 -14.74 -24.88 -9.46
C ARG A 70 -14.56 -24.08 -8.17
N MET A 71 -15.07 -24.57 -7.04
CA MET A 71 -14.85 -23.95 -5.72
C MET A 71 -13.36 -23.94 -5.35
N LEU A 72 -12.63 -25.01 -5.64
CA LEU A 72 -11.20 -25.09 -5.36
C LEU A 72 -10.39 -24.12 -6.25
N GLN A 73 -10.77 -23.98 -7.53
CA GLN A 73 -10.18 -22.98 -8.42
C GLN A 73 -10.40 -21.56 -7.89
N ILE A 74 -11.65 -21.23 -7.52
CA ILE A 74 -11.99 -19.90 -6.98
C ILE A 74 -11.17 -19.61 -5.72
N ARG A 75 -11.05 -20.57 -4.79
CA ARG A 75 -10.20 -20.39 -3.58
C ARG A 75 -8.73 -20.10 -3.90
N LYS A 76 -8.18 -20.72 -4.95
CA LYS A 76 -6.80 -20.42 -5.40
C LYS A 76 -6.68 -19.01 -5.97
N GLU A 77 -7.64 -18.59 -6.78
CA GLU A 77 -7.68 -17.23 -7.33
C GLU A 77 -7.80 -16.20 -6.20
N GLU A 78 -8.61 -16.48 -5.17
CA GLU A 78 -8.77 -15.64 -3.98
C GLU A 78 -7.48 -15.53 -3.16
N GLN A 79 -6.80 -16.65 -2.95
CA GLN A 79 -5.50 -16.64 -2.28
C GLN A 79 -4.49 -15.77 -3.04
N GLY A 80 -4.44 -15.89 -4.37
CA GLY A 80 -3.56 -15.06 -5.20
C GLY A 80 -3.91 -13.57 -5.14
N LEU A 81 -5.19 -13.21 -5.00
CA LEU A 81 -5.59 -11.82 -4.79
C LEU A 81 -5.19 -11.30 -3.40
N MET A 82 -5.36 -12.12 -2.35
CA MET A 82 -4.91 -11.77 -1.00
C MET A 82 -3.38 -11.59 -0.91
N GLU A 83 -2.62 -12.41 -1.64
CA GLU A 83 -1.17 -12.27 -1.76
C GLU A 83 -0.79 -10.92 -2.40
N ARG A 84 -1.50 -10.51 -3.47
CA ARG A 84 -1.29 -9.18 -4.09
C ARG A 84 -1.60 -8.03 -3.15
N PHE A 85 -2.70 -8.09 -2.41
CA PHE A 85 -3.01 -7.09 -1.37
C PHE A 85 -1.87 -6.95 -0.36
N TRP A 86 -1.32 -8.09 0.09
CA TRP A 86 -0.20 -8.10 1.02
C TRP A 86 1.07 -7.49 0.42
N GLU A 87 1.41 -7.82 -0.83
CA GLU A 87 2.56 -7.26 -1.55
C GLU A 87 2.43 -5.74 -1.73
N GLU A 88 1.24 -5.28 -2.10
CA GLU A 88 0.96 -3.85 -2.32
C GLU A 88 1.02 -3.08 -1.00
N ARG A 89 0.49 -3.66 0.09
CA ARG A 89 0.60 -3.09 1.44
C ARG A 89 2.05 -2.95 1.88
N GLU A 90 2.88 -3.97 1.64
CA GLU A 90 4.30 -3.91 2.00
C GLU A 90 5.07 -2.90 1.14
N THR A 91 4.67 -2.73 -0.12
CA THR A 91 5.22 -1.71 -1.02
C THR A 91 4.90 -0.30 -0.54
N ILE A 92 3.64 -0.02 -0.20
CA ILE A 92 3.20 1.28 0.35
C ILE A 92 3.93 1.57 1.67
N LYS A 93 4.06 0.57 2.54
CA LYS A 93 4.78 0.72 3.81
C LYS A 93 6.25 1.08 3.59
N LYS A 94 6.94 0.41 2.66
CA LYS A 94 8.33 0.72 2.32
C LYS A 94 8.47 2.11 1.72
N ALA A 95 7.54 2.53 0.86
CA ALA A 95 7.51 3.87 0.30
C ALA A 95 7.38 4.93 1.39
N HIS A 96 6.48 4.72 2.35
CA HIS A 96 6.31 5.63 3.49
C HIS A 96 7.60 5.75 4.33
N GLN A 97 8.23 4.62 4.68
CA GLN A 97 9.49 4.61 5.44
C GLN A 97 10.63 5.32 4.69
N GLN A 98 10.70 5.16 3.36
CA GLN A 98 11.69 5.86 2.55
C GLN A 98 11.44 7.38 2.53
N LEU A 99 10.18 7.81 2.50
CA LEU A 99 9.83 9.23 2.58
C LEU A 99 10.14 9.81 3.96
N GLU A 100 9.88 9.09 5.04
CA GLU A 100 10.27 9.50 6.40
C GLU A 100 11.79 9.70 6.52
N ALA A 101 12.58 8.75 6.02
CA ALA A 101 14.04 8.87 6.04
C ALA A 101 14.55 10.05 5.18
N LYS A 102 13.92 10.30 4.02
CA LYS A 102 14.23 11.46 3.17
C LYS A 102 13.87 12.77 3.87
N GLU A 103 12.70 12.85 4.50
CA GLU A 103 12.24 14.02 5.25
C GLU A 103 13.23 14.36 6.37
N GLU A 104 13.63 13.37 7.16
CA GLU A 104 14.60 13.53 8.23
C GLU A 104 15.96 14.04 7.71
N ALA A 105 16.47 13.46 6.62
CA ALA A 105 17.72 13.88 6.01
C ALA A 105 17.66 15.35 5.51
N VAL A 106 16.58 15.73 4.83
CA VAL A 106 16.39 17.11 4.34
C VAL A 106 16.19 18.08 5.51
N TYR A 107 15.51 17.66 6.58
CA TYR A 107 15.34 18.46 7.79
C TYR A 107 16.70 18.83 8.41
N TYR A 108 17.61 17.87 8.57
CA TYR A 108 18.95 18.16 9.09
C TYR A 108 19.79 19.02 8.15
N GLN A 109 19.69 18.81 6.83
CA GLN A 109 20.35 19.68 5.86
C GLN A 109 19.86 21.13 5.99
N ARG A 110 18.54 21.32 6.13
CA ARG A 110 17.95 22.66 6.29
C ARG A 110 18.40 23.32 7.58
N LYS A 111 18.42 22.56 8.68
CA LYS A 111 18.91 23.05 9.97
C LYS A 111 20.34 23.57 9.86
N ALA A 112 21.22 22.79 9.23
CA ALA A 112 22.61 23.20 9.00
C ALA A 112 22.74 24.41 8.06
N ALA A 113 21.85 24.55 7.07
CA ALA A 113 21.82 25.73 6.19
C ALA A 113 21.46 27.00 6.97
N TYR A 114 20.41 26.96 7.82
CA TYR A 114 20.05 28.09 8.68
C TYR A 114 21.15 28.46 9.67
N GLU A 115 21.81 27.47 10.27
CA GLU A 115 22.93 27.72 11.20
C GLU A 115 24.10 28.42 10.49
N LYS A 116 24.40 28.03 9.24
CA LYS A 116 25.43 28.72 8.42
C LYS A 116 25.02 30.14 8.08
N GLU A 117 23.80 30.34 7.58
CA GLU A 117 23.26 31.66 7.23
C GLU A 117 23.25 32.62 8.42
N ALA A 118 23.01 32.14 9.65
CA ALA A 118 23.04 32.95 10.86
C ALA A 118 24.45 33.32 11.36
N THR A 119 25.49 32.64 10.87
CA THR A 119 26.91 32.85 11.25
C THR A 119 27.76 33.51 10.16
N SER A 120 27.17 33.75 8.98
CA SER A 120 27.74 34.50 7.87
C SER A 120 27.36 35.98 7.93
#